data_AF-A0A670HSV1-F1
#
_entry.id   AF-A0A670HSV1-F1
#
_cell.length_a   1.000
_cell.length_b   1.000
_cell.length_c   1.000
_cell.angle_alpha   90.00
_cell.angle_beta   90.00
_cell.angle_gamma   90.00
#
_symmetry.space_group_name_H-M   'P 1'
#
loop_
_entity.id
_entity.type
_entity.pdbx_description
1 polymer ?
#
loop_
_entity_poly.entity_id
_entity_poly.type
_entity_poly.pdbx_seq_one_letter_code
_entity_poly.pdbx_strand_id
1 'polypeptide(L)'
;MGGGGGANEWNEDALLKKPFQKEKQSKVAHRQVATDEWDREEARNQRFHFLALDAYARHKKMVNDYILYYGGKKEDFKRSGENDKTDLDIIRENHRFLWREEDEADMNWEKRLSKKYYDKLFKEYCIADLTKYKENKFGFRWRHEKEVVSGKGQFSCGSKHCDEKEGLKSWEVNFGYVEHGEKKNALVKLRLCPECSYKLNFHHR
;
A
#
# COMPACT_ATOMS: atom_id res chain seq x y z
N MET A 1 80.32 -56.73 -66.04
CA MET A 1 81.35 -56.88 -64.99
C MET A 1 80.97 -55.89 -63.90
N GLY A 2 80.66 -56.25 -62.66
CA GLY A 2 80.73 -57.50 -61.91
C GLY A 2 80.81 -57.11 -60.43
N GLY A 3 80.04 -57.81 -59.58
CA GLY A 3 80.16 -57.83 -58.10
C GLY A 3 79.72 -56.55 -57.39
N GLY A 4 79.05 -56.57 -56.24
CA GLY A 4 78.91 -57.61 -55.24
C GLY A 4 79.39 -57.05 -53.89
N GLY A 5 78.60 -57.19 -52.83
CA GLY A 5 79.02 -56.88 -51.46
C GLY A 5 77.92 -56.27 -50.61
N GLY A 6 77.25 -57.09 -49.80
CA GLY A 6 76.34 -56.62 -48.77
C GLY A 6 77.06 -56.13 -47.53
N ALA A 7 76.37 -55.30 -46.74
CA ALA A 7 76.63 -55.15 -45.32
C ALA A 7 75.31 -54.79 -44.63
N ASN A 8 74.94 -55.61 -43.65
CA ASN A 8 73.83 -55.36 -42.73
C ASN A 8 74.13 -54.08 -41.94
N GLU A 9 73.36 -53.02 -42.18
CA GLU A 9 73.40 -51.83 -41.34
C GLU A 9 72.53 -52.12 -40.11
N TRP A 10 73.20 -52.53 -39.03
CA TRP A 10 72.60 -52.70 -37.72
C TRP A 10 72.01 -51.35 -37.29
N ASN A 11 70.70 -51.31 -37.08
CA ASN A 11 69.96 -50.13 -36.67
C ASN A 11 70.40 -49.70 -35.25
N GLU A 12 71.41 -48.83 -35.17
CA GLU A 12 72.03 -48.34 -33.92
C GLU A 12 71.03 -47.59 -33.01
N ASP A 13 69.87 -47.16 -33.55
CA ASP A 13 68.79 -46.54 -32.78
C ASP A 13 68.02 -47.51 -31.86
N ALA A 14 68.16 -48.83 -32.07
CA ALA A 14 67.49 -49.84 -31.24
C ALA A 14 68.16 -50.05 -29.87
N LEU A 15 69.42 -49.61 -29.70
CA LEU A 15 70.20 -49.82 -28.47
C LEU A 15 70.04 -48.70 -27.42
N LEU A 16 69.24 -47.66 -27.71
CA LEU A 16 69.05 -46.48 -26.84
C LEU A 16 67.72 -46.43 -26.07
N LYS A 17 66.85 -47.44 -26.19
CA LYS A 17 65.60 -47.51 -25.39
C LYS A 17 65.76 -48.34 -24.13
N LYS A 18 65.78 -47.67 -22.97
CA LYS A 18 65.75 -48.33 -21.66
C LYS A 18 64.45 -49.13 -21.48
N PRO A 19 64.49 -50.39 -21.00
CA PRO A 19 63.34 -51.29 -20.97
C PRO A 19 62.21 -50.94 -19.99
N PHE A 20 62.38 -49.89 -19.17
CA PHE A 20 61.40 -49.48 -18.15
C PHE A 20 61.00 -48.00 -18.26
N GLN A 21 60.70 -47.50 -19.46
CA GLN A 21 59.91 -46.28 -19.57
C GLN A 21 58.45 -46.63 -19.23
N LYS A 22 58.04 -46.43 -17.97
CA LYS A 22 56.62 -46.41 -17.60
C LYS A 22 55.92 -45.43 -18.55
N GLU A 23 54.82 -45.85 -19.17
CA GLU A 23 53.95 -44.93 -19.92
C GLU A 23 53.70 -43.72 -19.02
N LYS A 24 54.03 -42.52 -19.51
CA LYS A 24 53.72 -41.28 -18.79
C LYS A 24 52.21 -41.29 -18.60
N GLN A 25 51.77 -41.57 -17.38
CA GLN A 25 50.37 -41.51 -17.00
C GLN A 25 49.80 -40.23 -17.59
N SER A 26 48.70 -40.40 -18.32
CA SER A 26 47.92 -39.35 -18.98
C SER A 26 47.93 -38.09 -18.12
N LYS A 27 48.40 -36.99 -18.70
CA LYS A 27 48.47 -35.66 -18.07
C LYS A 27 47.21 -35.44 -17.23
N VAL A 28 47.34 -35.50 -15.90
CA VAL A 28 46.26 -35.04 -15.02
C VAL A 28 45.96 -33.60 -15.39
N ALA A 29 44.67 -33.24 -15.40
CA ALA A 29 44.24 -31.89 -15.74
C ALA A 29 45.03 -30.86 -14.90
N HIS A 30 45.45 -29.76 -15.53
CA HIS A 30 46.19 -28.72 -14.83
C HIS A 30 45.36 -28.23 -13.64
N ARG A 31 46.00 -27.96 -12.50
CA ARG A 31 45.31 -27.57 -11.25
C ARG A 31 44.31 -26.42 -11.45
N GLN A 32 44.58 -25.51 -12.39
CA GLN A 32 43.66 -24.43 -12.77
C GLN A 32 42.37 -24.94 -13.43
N VAL A 33 42.46 -25.96 -14.29
CA VAL A 33 41.26 -26.57 -14.89
C VAL A 33 40.40 -27.23 -13.81
N ALA A 34 41.02 -27.88 -12.83
CA ALA A 34 40.29 -28.48 -11.71
C ALA A 34 39.61 -27.42 -10.83
N THR A 35 40.26 -26.28 -10.56
CA THR A 35 39.64 -25.18 -9.81
C THR A 35 38.50 -24.53 -10.59
N ASP A 36 38.68 -24.29 -11.89
CA ASP A 36 37.65 -23.65 -12.73
C ASP A 36 36.40 -24.51 -12.90
N GLU A 37 36.56 -25.84 -12.98
CA GLU A 37 35.42 -26.77 -13.02
C GLU A 37 34.71 -26.85 -11.65
N TRP A 38 35.48 -26.81 -10.55
CA TRP A 38 34.92 -26.77 -9.19
C TRP A 38 34.08 -25.50 -8.97
N ASP A 39 34.60 -24.33 -9.35
CA ASP A 39 33.89 -23.05 -9.25
C ASP A 39 32.60 -23.05 -10.08
N ARG A 40 32.61 -23.69 -11.28
CA ARG A 40 31.41 -23.85 -12.11
C ARG A 40 30.37 -24.76 -11.46
N GLU A 41 30.79 -25.87 -10.85
CA GLU A 41 29.91 -26.78 -10.11
C GLU A 41 29.26 -26.08 -8.91
N GLU A 42 30.06 -25.34 -8.13
CA GLU A 42 29.57 -24.56 -7.00
C GLU A 42 28.58 -23.48 -7.43
N ALA A 43 28.85 -22.75 -8.52
CA ALA A 43 27.93 -21.74 -9.05
C ALA A 43 26.58 -22.34 -9.46
N ARG A 44 26.58 -23.54 -10.06
CA ARG A 44 25.34 -24.28 -10.37
C ARG A 44 24.58 -24.66 -9.10
N ASN A 45 25.27 -25.20 -8.10
CA ASN A 45 24.67 -25.60 -6.83
C ASN A 45 24.11 -24.39 -6.07
N GLN A 46 24.85 -23.29 -6.00
CA GLN A 46 24.39 -22.04 -5.37
C GLN A 46 23.14 -21.50 -6.05
N ARG A 47 23.07 -21.53 -7.38
CA ARG A 47 21.89 -21.12 -8.15
C ARG A 47 20.69 -22.04 -7.89
N PHE A 48 20.92 -23.35 -7.87
CA PHE A 48 19.87 -24.33 -7.57
C PHE A 48 19.30 -24.13 -6.17
N HIS A 49 20.17 -24.02 -5.16
CA HIS A 49 19.76 -23.72 -3.78
C HIS A 49 19.04 -22.38 -3.68
N PHE A 50 19.51 -21.35 -4.39
CA PHE A 50 18.84 -20.06 -4.41
C PHE A 50 17.42 -20.14 -4.96
N LEU A 51 17.22 -20.85 -6.07
CA LEU A 51 15.89 -21.00 -6.69
C LEU A 51 14.96 -21.88 -5.85
N ALA A 52 15.50 -22.87 -5.15
CA ALA A 52 14.75 -23.77 -4.26
C ALA A 52 14.24 -23.10 -2.97
N LEU A 53 14.76 -21.92 -2.61
CA LEU A 53 14.27 -21.15 -1.46
C LEU A 53 12.87 -20.58 -1.73
N ASP A 54 12.09 -20.45 -0.65
CA ASP A 54 10.82 -19.72 -0.66
C ASP A 54 11.01 -18.23 -1.03
N ALA A 55 9.95 -17.58 -1.52
CA ALA A 55 9.96 -16.19 -1.96
C ALA A 55 10.51 -15.24 -0.87
N TYR A 56 10.10 -15.43 0.39
CA TYR A 56 10.58 -14.60 1.50
C TYR A 56 12.06 -14.88 1.81
N ALA A 57 12.48 -16.14 1.80
CA ALA A 57 13.86 -16.53 2.06
C ALA A 57 14.82 -16.05 0.95
N ARG A 58 14.40 -16.10 -0.31
CA ARG A 58 15.14 -15.52 -1.44
C ARG A 58 15.32 -14.02 -1.29
N HIS A 59 14.23 -13.30 -1.01
CA HIS A 59 14.27 -11.86 -0.76
C HIS A 59 15.23 -11.51 0.38
N LYS A 60 15.16 -12.23 1.51
CA LYS A 60 16.06 -12.03 2.65
C LYS A 60 17.53 -12.22 2.26
N LYS A 61 17.84 -13.27 1.50
CA LYS A 61 19.20 -13.52 1.01
C LYS A 61 19.68 -12.39 0.08
N MET A 62 18.86 -11.98 -0.89
CA MET A 62 19.18 -10.88 -1.80
C MET A 62 19.45 -9.56 -1.06
N VAL A 63 18.63 -9.21 -0.07
CA VAL A 63 18.82 -8.00 0.74
C VAL A 63 20.10 -8.08 1.57
N ASN A 64 20.39 -9.23 2.18
CA ASN A 64 21.63 -9.42 2.94
C ASN A 64 22.87 -9.32 2.06
N ASP A 65 22.85 -9.98 0.90
CA ASP A 65 23.95 -9.95 -0.07
C ASP A 65 24.19 -8.51 -0.57
N TYR A 66 23.12 -7.77 -0.87
CA TYR A 66 23.21 -6.36 -1.26
C TYR A 66 23.90 -5.51 -0.17
N ILE A 67 23.48 -5.66 1.09
CA ILE A 67 24.09 -4.94 2.23
C ILE A 67 25.57 -5.32 2.39
N LEU A 68 25.93 -6.59 2.20
CA LEU A 68 27.30 -7.08 2.34
C LEU A 68 28.24 -6.51 1.27
N TYR A 69 27.80 -6.48 0.00
CA TYR A 69 28.66 -6.09 -1.12
C TYR A 69 28.74 -4.58 -1.34
N TYR A 70 27.62 -3.87 -1.19
CA TYR A 70 27.53 -2.45 -1.53
C TYR A 70 27.48 -1.53 -0.30
N GLY A 71 27.37 -2.11 0.91
CA GLY A 71 27.13 -1.36 2.13
C GLY A 71 25.69 -0.85 2.24
N GLY A 72 25.34 -0.36 3.43
CA GLY A 72 23.98 0.09 3.77
C GLY A 72 23.50 -0.54 5.08
N LYS A 73 22.32 -0.13 5.54
CA LYS A 73 21.67 -0.71 6.72
C LYS A 73 20.28 -1.22 6.38
N LYS A 74 19.78 -2.18 7.15
CA LYS A 74 18.43 -2.75 6.91
C LYS A 74 17.34 -1.68 7.05
N GLU A 75 17.61 -0.65 7.83
CA GLU A 75 16.76 0.51 8.05
C GLU A 75 16.54 1.33 6.77
N ASP A 76 17.46 1.30 5.81
CA ASP A 76 17.35 2.04 4.54
C ASP A 76 16.25 1.46 3.64
N PHE A 77 15.87 0.20 3.86
CA PHE A 77 14.76 -0.47 3.17
C PHE A 77 13.39 -0.22 3.82
N LYS A 78 13.33 0.56 4.92
CA LYS A 78 12.04 0.95 5.49
C LYS A 78 11.39 1.96 4.55
N ARG A 79 10.26 1.56 3.96
CA ARG A 79 9.39 2.46 3.21
C ARG A 79 8.98 3.64 4.11
N SER A 80 9.13 4.87 3.62
CA SER A 80 8.59 6.05 4.29
C SER A 80 7.07 6.04 4.20
N GLY A 81 6.40 6.05 5.37
CA GLY A 81 4.95 6.14 5.48
C GLY A 81 4.43 7.58 5.57
N GLU A 82 5.30 8.57 5.38
CA GLU A 82 4.98 9.99 5.59
C GLU A 82 3.87 10.51 4.69
N ASN A 83 3.72 9.93 3.49
CA ASN A 83 2.70 10.31 2.51
C ASN A 83 1.56 9.28 2.42
N ASP A 84 1.49 8.32 3.33
CA ASP A 84 0.44 7.32 3.31
C ASP A 84 -0.86 7.94 3.81
N LYS A 85 -1.79 8.14 2.89
CA LYS A 85 -3.15 8.59 3.22
C LYS A 85 -4.04 7.39 3.50
N THR A 86 -4.78 7.42 4.61
CA THR A 86 -5.83 6.43 4.84
C THR A 86 -7.12 6.84 4.12
N ASP A 87 -8.00 5.86 3.87
CA ASP A 87 -9.35 6.12 3.33
C ASP A 87 -10.11 7.17 4.15
N LEU A 88 -9.91 7.18 5.48
CA LEU A 88 -10.53 8.16 6.38
C LEU A 88 -10.01 9.57 6.12
N ASP A 89 -8.71 9.73 5.87
CA ASP A 89 -8.09 11.03 5.60
C ASP A 89 -8.57 11.56 4.25
N ILE A 90 -8.64 10.70 3.24
CA ILE A 90 -9.18 11.04 1.91
C ILE A 90 -10.62 11.54 2.00
N ILE A 91 -11.46 10.87 2.80
CA ILE A 91 -12.83 11.28 3.03
C ILE A 91 -12.87 12.62 3.76
N ARG A 92 -12.05 12.83 4.79
CA ARG A 92 -11.98 14.11 5.51
C ARG A 92 -11.51 15.26 4.62
N GLU A 93 -10.61 15.02 3.69
CA GLU A 93 -10.13 16.04 2.75
C GLU A 93 -11.20 16.38 1.71
N ASN A 94 -11.92 15.39 1.19
CA ASN A 94 -12.83 15.54 0.04
C ASN A 94 -14.32 15.51 0.40
N HIS A 95 -14.69 15.45 1.69
CA HIS A 95 -16.08 15.45 2.09
C HIS A 95 -16.76 16.77 1.73
N ARG A 96 -18.01 16.67 1.30
CA ARG A 96 -18.86 17.82 0.99
C ARG A 96 -20.20 17.65 1.66
N PHE A 97 -20.74 18.76 2.15
CA PHE A 97 -22.07 18.77 2.77
C PHE A 97 -23.17 18.56 1.73
N LEU A 98 -23.00 19.15 0.54
CA LEU A 98 -23.85 18.94 -0.64
C LEU A 98 -22.96 18.74 -1.88
N TRP A 99 -23.24 17.71 -2.65
CA TRP A 99 -22.62 17.50 -3.96
C TRP A 99 -23.45 18.20 -5.05
N ARG A 100 -22.81 19.04 -5.87
CA ARG A 100 -23.45 19.71 -7.02
C ARG A 100 -23.02 19.04 -8.33
N GLU A 101 -23.76 19.27 -9.41
CA GLU A 101 -23.42 18.75 -10.74
C GLU A 101 -22.06 19.25 -11.24
N GLU A 102 -21.69 20.49 -10.91
CA GLU A 102 -20.37 21.07 -11.22
C GLU A 102 -19.21 20.26 -10.61
N ASP A 103 -19.41 19.65 -9.44
CA ASP A 103 -18.38 18.86 -8.76
C ASP A 103 -18.14 17.50 -9.45
N GLU A 104 -19.04 17.08 -10.35
CA GLU A 104 -18.91 15.83 -11.10
C GLU A 104 -17.93 15.94 -12.28
N ALA A 105 -17.65 17.15 -12.77
CA ALA A 105 -16.73 17.37 -13.88
C ALA A 105 -15.28 16.97 -13.52
N ASP A 106 -14.85 17.21 -12.27
CA ASP A 106 -13.47 17.01 -11.82
C ASP A 106 -13.32 15.78 -10.90
N MET A 107 -13.89 14.64 -11.29
CA MET A 107 -13.99 13.44 -10.45
C MET A 107 -12.72 12.58 -10.43
N ASN A 108 -11.83 12.86 -9.46
CA ASN A 108 -10.74 11.98 -9.06
C ASN A 108 -11.25 10.73 -8.28
N TRP A 109 -10.45 9.68 -8.17
CA TRP A 109 -10.78 8.48 -7.40
C TRP A 109 -11.09 8.78 -5.92
N GLU A 110 -10.38 9.73 -5.33
CA GLU A 110 -10.60 10.22 -3.96
C GLU A 110 -11.99 10.85 -3.78
N LYS A 111 -12.38 11.72 -4.72
CA LYS A 111 -13.71 12.33 -4.74
C LYS A 111 -14.80 11.28 -4.98
N ARG A 112 -14.56 10.28 -5.85
CA ARG A 112 -15.48 9.16 -6.08
C ARG A 112 -15.71 8.34 -4.80
N LEU A 113 -14.67 8.12 -4.01
CA LEU A 113 -14.78 7.46 -2.71
C LEU A 113 -15.70 8.28 -1.79
N SER A 114 -15.43 9.57 -1.63
CA SER A 114 -16.24 10.48 -0.80
C SER A 114 -17.70 10.56 -1.27
N LYS A 115 -17.95 10.63 -2.58
CA LYS A 115 -19.30 10.63 -3.15
C LYS A 115 -20.05 9.34 -2.80
N LYS A 116 -19.39 8.18 -2.91
CA LYS A 116 -19.99 6.90 -2.52
C LYS A 116 -20.40 6.85 -1.04
N TYR A 117 -19.67 7.51 -0.15
CA TYR A 117 -20.08 7.66 1.25
C TYR A 117 -21.24 8.63 1.41
N TYR A 118 -21.22 9.75 0.69
CA TYR A 118 -22.30 10.73 0.69
C TYR A 118 -23.65 10.17 0.21
N ASP A 119 -23.63 9.30 -0.80
CA ASP A 119 -24.84 8.67 -1.34
C ASP A 119 -25.49 7.67 -0.37
N LYS A 120 -24.73 7.15 0.59
CA LYS A 120 -25.24 6.32 1.69
C LYS A 120 -25.91 7.12 2.80
N LEU A 121 -25.75 8.45 2.83
CA LEU A 121 -26.34 9.30 3.86
C LEU A 121 -27.78 9.66 3.51
N PHE A 122 -28.61 9.77 4.53
CA PHE A 122 -30.02 10.11 4.40
C PHE A 122 -30.21 11.62 4.63
N LYS A 123 -30.77 12.30 3.62
CA LYS A 123 -30.74 13.76 3.48
C LYS A 123 -32.09 14.45 3.76
N GLU A 124 -33.03 13.75 4.40
CA GLU A 124 -34.35 14.30 4.74
C GLU A 124 -34.33 15.19 5.99
N TYR A 125 -33.66 14.71 7.05
CA TYR A 125 -33.50 15.40 8.32
C TYR A 125 -32.03 15.37 8.73
N CYS A 126 -31.53 16.48 9.25
CA CYS A 126 -30.18 16.58 9.82
C CYS A 126 -30.16 16.21 11.30
N ILE A 127 -28.97 15.86 11.78
CA ILE A 127 -28.62 15.81 13.20
C ILE A 127 -27.87 17.09 13.55
N ALA A 128 -28.28 17.71 14.65
CA ALA A 128 -27.71 18.95 15.17
C ALA A 128 -26.82 18.68 16.38
N ASP A 129 -25.64 19.30 16.39
CA ASP A 129 -24.83 19.47 17.59
C ASP A 129 -25.09 20.88 18.14
N LEU A 130 -25.85 20.92 19.24
CA LEU A 130 -26.26 22.15 19.92
C LEU A 130 -25.41 22.43 21.16
N THR A 131 -24.24 21.80 21.34
CA THR A 131 -23.40 21.96 22.55
C THR A 131 -22.91 23.39 22.74
N LYS A 132 -22.57 24.08 21.65
CA LYS A 132 -22.04 25.46 21.65
C LYS A 132 -23.09 26.52 21.30
N TYR A 133 -24.36 26.24 21.55
CA TYR A 133 -25.47 27.16 21.23
C TYR A 133 -25.33 28.55 21.88
N LYS A 134 -24.73 28.63 23.07
CA LYS A 134 -24.44 29.92 23.75
C LYS A 134 -23.50 30.81 22.96
N GLU A 135 -22.58 30.24 22.18
CA GLU A 135 -21.67 30.96 21.28
C GLU A 135 -22.28 31.23 19.90
N ASN A 136 -23.57 30.93 19.69
CA ASN A 136 -24.24 30.96 18.38
C ASN A 136 -23.55 30.05 17.34
N LYS A 137 -22.94 28.95 17.79
CA LYS A 137 -22.28 27.96 16.95
C LYS A 137 -23.06 26.66 16.96
N PHE A 138 -23.42 26.21 15.76
CA PHE A 138 -24.17 24.99 15.53
C PHE A 138 -23.45 24.11 14.52
N GLY A 139 -23.45 22.80 14.76
CA GLY A 139 -22.96 21.83 13.79
C GLY A 139 -24.12 21.01 13.24
N PHE A 140 -24.20 20.85 11.92
CA PHE A 140 -25.16 19.94 11.30
C PHE A 140 -24.45 18.85 10.52
N ARG A 141 -25.07 17.67 10.49
CA ARG A 141 -24.66 16.56 9.63
C ARG A 141 -25.87 15.77 9.15
N TRP A 142 -25.71 15.08 8.03
CA TRP A 142 -26.71 14.13 7.55
C TRP A 142 -26.75 12.86 8.41
N ARG A 143 -27.89 12.17 8.37
CA ARG A 143 -28.11 10.93 9.12
C ARG A 143 -27.44 9.76 8.41
N HIS A 144 -26.94 8.82 9.21
CA HIS A 144 -26.48 7.52 8.69
C HIS A 144 -27.54 6.44 8.92
N GLU A 145 -27.40 5.31 8.24
CA GLU A 145 -28.36 4.20 8.25
C GLU A 145 -28.82 3.78 9.65
N LYS A 146 -27.88 3.50 10.58
CA LYS A 146 -28.23 3.10 11.95
C LYS A 146 -29.10 4.12 12.69
N GLU A 147 -28.94 5.42 12.43
CA GLU A 147 -29.76 6.49 13.02
C GLU A 147 -31.15 6.54 12.42
N VAL A 148 -31.26 6.27 11.12
CA VAL A 148 -32.56 6.20 10.46
C VAL A 148 -33.35 5.00 10.98
N VAL A 149 -32.70 3.84 11.11
CA VAL A 149 -33.31 2.63 11.69
C VAL A 149 -33.74 2.87 13.14
N SER A 150 -32.96 3.61 13.94
CA SER A 150 -33.35 3.96 15.31
C SER A 150 -34.39 5.07 15.41
N GLY A 151 -34.74 5.72 14.29
CA GLY A 151 -35.69 6.84 14.24
C GLY A 151 -35.12 8.18 14.71
N LYS A 152 -33.80 8.32 14.85
CA LYS A 152 -33.14 9.55 15.30
C LYS A 152 -33.39 10.70 14.34
N GLY A 153 -33.80 11.85 14.88
CA GLY A 153 -34.13 13.05 14.10
C GLY A 153 -35.46 12.99 13.35
N GLN A 154 -36.26 11.93 13.51
CA GLN A 154 -37.61 11.84 12.96
C GLN A 154 -38.64 11.45 14.03
N PHE A 155 -38.40 10.37 14.77
CA PHE A 155 -39.24 9.91 15.88
C PHE A 155 -38.63 10.22 17.25
N SER A 156 -37.36 10.62 17.27
CA SER A 156 -36.69 11.19 18.43
C SER A 156 -35.95 12.48 18.05
N CYS A 157 -35.55 13.25 19.06
CA CYS A 157 -34.89 14.53 18.91
C CYS A 157 -33.62 14.39 18.06
N GLY A 158 -33.51 15.26 17.06
CA GLY A 158 -32.36 15.35 16.16
C GLY A 158 -31.13 15.99 16.78
N SER A 159 -31.14 16.31 18.07
CA SER A 159 -29.93 16.74 18.77
C SER A 159 -29.05 15.52 19.10
N LYS A 160 -27.75 15.63 18.81
CA LYS A 160 -26.77 14.55 19.00
C LYS A 160 -26.75 13.99 20.42
N HIS A 161 -27.01 14.84 21.42
CA HIS A 161 -26.94 14.51 22.85
C HIS A 161 -28.31 14.49 23.54
N CYS A 162 -29.40 14.24 22.80
CA CYS A 162 -30.75 14.22 23.37
C CYS A 162 -31.61 13.11 22.73
N ASP A 163 -32.18 12.22 23.54
CA ASP A 163 -33.01 11.09 23.06
C ASP A 163 -34.51 11.26 23.33
N GLU A 164 -34.94 12.50 23.61
CA GLU A 164 -36.35 12.85 23.84
C GLU A 164 -37.21 12.49 22.62
N LYS A 165 -38.41 11.96 22.84
CA LYS A 165 -39.33 11.51 21.79
C LYS A 165 -40.62 12.32 21.76
N GLU A 166 -40.94 13.03 22.84
CA GLU A 166 -42.20 13.76 22.96
C GLU A 166 -42.08 15.22 22.53
N GLY A 167 -43.19 15.80 22.07
CA GLY A 167 -43.29 17.22 21.76
C GLY A 167 -42.38 17.71 20.61
N LEU A 168 -41.97 16.81 19.71
CA LEU A 168 -41.03 17.12 18.64
C LEU A 168 -41.63 18.09 17.61
N LYS A 169 -40.91 19.20 17.35
CA LYS A 169 -41.25 20.18 16.31
C LYS A 169 -40.25 20.13 15.17
N SER A 170 -40.75 20.33 13.96
CA SER A 170 -39.93 20.42 12.75
C SER A 170 -39.51 21.86 12.50
N TRP A 171 -38.24 22.06 12.16
CA TRP A 171 -37.63 23.35 11.89
C TRP A 171 -36.95 23.32 10.52
N GLU A 172 -37.05 24.41 9.78
CA GLU A 172 -36.25 24.66 8.58
C GLU A 172 -35.23 25.74 8.92
N VAL A 173 -33.95 25.42 8.78
CA VAL A 173 -32.85 26.30 9.19
C VAL A 173 -31.97 26.56 7.99
N ASN A 174 -31.66 27.83 7.76
CA ASN A 174 -30.65 28.20 6.78
C ASN A 174 -29.26 27.99 7.37
N PHE A 175 -28.58 26.91 6.97
CA PHE A 175 -27.25 26.57 7.44
C PHE A 175 -26.19 27.22 6.56
N GLY A 176 -25.54 28.26 7.09
CA GLY A 176 -24.32 28.82 6.51
C GLY A 176 -23.09 28.07 7.00
N TYR A 177 -22.27 27.58 6.07
CA TYR A 177 -21.05 26.83 6.34
C TYR A 177 -19.91 27.23 5.40
N VAL A 178 -18.68 26.97 5.83
CA VAL A 178 -17.48 27.19 5.00
C VAL A 178 -16.97 25.85 4.54
N GLU A 179 -16.86 25.66 3.23
CA GLU A 179 -16.38 24.43 2.60
C GLU A 179 -15.30 24.80 1.59
N HIS A 180 -14.10 24.23 1.73
CA HIS A 180 -12.93 24.55 0.89
C HIS A 180 -12.61 26.06 0.77
N GLY A 181 -12.88 26.84 1.82
CA GLY A 181 -12.64 28.28 1.84
C GLY A 181 -13.80 29.14 1.30
N GLU A 182 -14.84 28.51 0.75
CA GLU A 182 -16.01 29.20 0.21
C GLU A 182 -17.18 29.17 1.19
N LYS A 183 -17.88 30.29 1.34
CA LYS A 183 -19.12 30.37 2.12
C LYS A 183 -20.28 29.82 1.30
N LYS A 184 -20.91 28.76 1.79
CA LYS A 184 -22.08 28.12 1.19
C LYS A 184 -23.24 28.16 2.17
N ASN A 185 -24.46 28.14 1.64
CA ASN A 185 -25.69 28.06 2.42
C ASN A 185 -26.51 26.86 1.96
N ALA A 186 -27.16 26.19 2.89
CA ALA A 186 -28.08 25.09 2.61
C ALA A 186 -29.30 25.18 3.53
N LEU A 187 -30.50 25.07 2.97
CA LEU A 187 -31.72 24.93 3.76
C LEU A 187 -31.83 23.49 4.25
N VAL A 188 -31.79 23.29 5.58
CA VAL A 188 -31.83 21.97 6.20
C VAL A 188 -33.07 21.81 7.08
N LYS A 189 -33.58 20.59 7.16
CA LYS A 189 -34.72 20.24 8.02
C LYS A 189 -34.24 19.54 9.28
N LEU A 190 -34.78 19.94 10.42
CA LEU A 190 -34.48 19.37 11.74
C LEU A 190 -35.77 19.03 12.47
N ARG A 191 -35.71 18.04 13.35
CA ARG A 191 -36.82 17.75 14.27
C ARG A 191 -36.30 17.72 15.69
N LEU A 192 -36.76 18.63 16.54
CA LEU A 192 -36.20 18.87 17.87
C LEU A 192 -37.29 18.90 18.94
N CYS A 193 -36.95 18.46 20.15
CA CYS A 193 -37.81 18.64 21.33
C CYS A 193 -37.86 20.12 21.75
N PRO A 194 -38.78 20.52 22.66
CA PRO A 194 -38.90 21.91 23.11
C PRO A 194 -37.59 22.49 23.66
N GLU A 195 -36.86 21.72 24.48
CA GLU A 195 -35.57 22.13 25.06
C GLU A 195 -34.50 22.40 23.99
N CYS A 196 -34.38 21.52 23.00
CA CYS A 196 -33.42 21.70 21.91
C CYS A 196 -33.85 22.80 20.94
N SER A 197 -35.16 23.00 20.77
CA SER A 197 -35.70 24.11 19.99
C SER A 197 -35.39 25.46 20.64
N TYR A 198 -35.43 25.55 21.97
CA TYR A 198 -34.98 26.73 22.70
C TYR A 198 -33.48 27.00 22.49
N LYS A 199 -32.64 25.96 22.55
CA LYS A 199 -31.19 26.09 22.28
C LYS A 199 -30.92 26.59 20.87
N LEU A 200 -31.66 26.10 19.87
CA LEU A 200 -31.53 26.54 18.48
C LEU A 200 -31.84 28.04 18.34
N ASN A 201 -32.88 28.53 19.01
CA ASN A 201 -33.35 29.92 18.93
C ASN A 201 -32.81 30.81 20.06
N PHE A 202 -31.75 30.41 20.76
CA PHE A 202 -31.27 31.07 21.97
C PHE A 202 -30.91 32.56 21.77
N HIS A 203 -30.44 32.92 20.57
CA HIS A 203 -30.05 34.28 20.21
C HIS A 203 -31.10 35.04 19.38
N HIS A 204 -32.28 34.47 19.13
CA HIS A 204 -33.32 35.07 18.28
C HIS A 204 -34.21 36.05 19.08
N ARG A 205 -33.61 36.94 19.89
CA ARG A 205 -34.34 37.88 20.75
C ARG A 205 -34.23 39.30 20.24
#